data_AF-A0A964JNR9-F1
#
_entry.id   AF-A0A964JNR9-F1
#
_cell.length_a   1.000
_cell.length_b   1.000
_cell.length_c   1.000
_cell.angle_alpha   90.00
_cell.angle_beta   90.00
_cell.angle_gamma   90.00
#
_symmetry.space_group_name_H-M   'P 1'
#
loop_
_entity.id
_entity.type
_entity.pdbx_description
1 polymer ?
#
loop_
_entity_poly.entity_id
_entity_poly.type
_entity_poly.pdbx_seq_one_letter_code
_entity_poly.pdbx_strand_id
1 'polypeptide(L)'
;MSRLNPPSFRLSLLATVLAAGGLVVGCAEAPPVEPAPVAANPFLAEQAFGKEDTGYTNPDGIEVEVDLEADIEASAYQIARAPAELGQFAVTYLRTRGDFYLESLAEHVGSRNRVEWRVDGVWKTAEEARTIEPAKLKHFRIRGVNAVLLHRVSEGVTVGKVFTAEVPLKPYSVLSEAGDKCAEKDDHIGLSQSVYWYQWNPDLDGCVIAKQEMTLTVSRMFQAAQPTYPEYDKLVADGKLTAVVLFGQIGDGAITDRDPGVQGFKRMGTWLKAAGFKEVAAAPVGKRYGKTIGGVGVEVDLYSPYDFAGLDDSAHFANFQRGLSEHEIVVYDGHSMLGASDFWSKPTYPSFYQMYLYGGCLGYEYYVKPIVEGKGGFENLDMVSSVVEVTATAIDFAGPIMAKIFWALENGYKASWKDILVSVRRSVGDSTFGASGVRDNCFSPTGTRCQPAISDPSMPGVGEATRYESTTALPIPDNNRTGLRSVINVPETFSVANVAVEVKVAHSWAGDLYIALEHGGKKAIIWNHEGDSQDGIDASFDLGGFANTTSGGDWTLRLLDNAAEDVGTLEGWTLVLGR
;
A
#
# COMPACT_ATOMS: atom_id res chain seq x y z
N MET A 1 42.64 -2.54 -55.25
CA MET A 1 43.06 -3.84 -54.67
C MET A 1 44.51 -3.73 -54.24
N SER A 2 44.74 -3.56 -52.94
CA SER A 2 46.07 -3.66 -52.31
C SER A 2 45.86 -3.63 -50.79
N ARG A 3 46.09 -4.76 -50.13
CA ARG A 3 46.22 -4.83 -48.67
C ARG A 3 47.62 -4.36 -48.29
N LEU A 4 47.72 -3.57 -47.22
CA LEU A 4 48.80 -3.53 -46.20
C LEU A 4 48.37 -2.53 -45.08
N ASN A 5 48.57 -2.91 -43.82
CA ASN A 5 48.14 -2.23 -42.56
C ASN A 5 48.63 -0.78 -42.39
N PRO A 6 47.98 0.04 -41.51
CA PRO A 6 48.52 0.31 -40.15
C PRO A 6 47.41 0.67 -39.11
N PRO A 7 47.71 1.24 -37.92
CA PRO A 7 48.43 0.71 -36.77
C PRO A 7 47.57 0.67 -35.48
N SER A 8 48.04 -0.08 -34.48
CA SER A 8 47.50 -0.14 -33.12
C SER A 8 47.64 1.21 -32.37
N PHE A 9 46.52 1.82 -32.00
CA PHE A 9 46.47 2.88 -30.99
C PHE A 9 46.11 2.28 -29.63
N ARG A 10 47.08 2.29 -28.71
CA ARG A 10 46.83 2.14 -27.28
C ARG A 10 46.25 3.46 -26.78
N LEU A 11 44.97 3.47 -26.41
CA LEU A 11 44.42 4.53 -25.58
C LEU A 11 44.47 4.07 -24.12
N SER A 12 45.36 4.71 -23.36
CA SER A 12 45.43 4.60 -21.91
C SER A 12 44.10 5.07 -21.33
N LEU A 13 43.27 4.14 -20.84
CA LEU A 13 42.11 4.48 -20.03
C LEU A 13 42.64 4.90 -18.65
N LEU A 14 42.76 6.21 -18.44
CA LEU A 14 42.83 6.78 -17.09
C LEU A 14 41.48 6.46 -16.44
N ALA A 15 41.45 5.43 -15.60
CA ALA A 15 40.34 5.18 -14.69
C ALA A 15 40.32 6.34 -13.68
N THR A 16 39.56 7.38 -14.00
CA THR A 16 39.19 8.40 -13.03
C THR A 16 38.14 7.74 -12.15
N VAL A 17 38.57 7.27 -10.98
CA VAL A 17 37.67 6.89 -9.89
C VAL A 17 36.92 8.16 -9.50
N LEU A 18 35.75 8.38 -10.10
CA LEU A 18 34.75 9.23 -9.48
C LEU A 18 34.30 8.46 -8.24
N ALA A 19 34.84 8.86 -7.10
CA ALA A 19 34.21 8.59 -5.82
C ALA A 19 32.80 9.18 -5.91
N ALA A 20 31.81 8.31 -6.11
CA ALA A 20 30.42 8.62 -5.84
C ALA A 20 30.32 8.82 -4.33
N GLY A 21 30.59 10.05 -3.87
CA GLY A 21 30.18 10.48 -2.56
C GLY A 21 28.66 10.46 -2.55
N GLY A 22 28.08 9.40 -1.97
CA GLY A 22 26.68 9.36 -1.63
C GLY A 22 26.42 10.46 -0.60
N LEU A 23 25.96 11.61 -1.08
CA LEU A 23 25.27 12.58 -0.23
C LEU A 23 23.91 11.97 0.09
N VAL A 24 23.81 11.34 1.25
CA VAL A 24 22.52 11.08 1.89
C VAL A 24 21.98 12.46 2.29
N VAL A 25 20.96 12.91 1.56
CA VAL A 25 20.31 14.21 1.78
C VAL A 25 19.41 14.08 3.00
N GLY A 26 19.94 14.41 4.18
CA GLY A 26 19.11 14.87 5.29
C GLY A 26 18.45 16.21 4.93
N CYS A 27 17.26 16.47 5.45
CA CYS A 27 16.36 17.58 5.10
C CYS A 27 16.97 18.98 5.32
N ALA A 28 17.91 19.40 4.48
CA ALA A 28 18.16 20.81 4.26
C ALA A 28 16.95 21.43 3.55
N GLU A 29 16.61 22.68 3.88
CA GLU A 29 15.87 23.53 2.93
C GLU A 29 16.53 23.33 1.57
N ALA A 30 15.79 22.77 0.61
CA ALA A 30 16.28 22.71 -0.75
C ALA A 30 16.71 24.14 -1.10
N PRO A 31 17.95 24.37 -1.56
CA PRO A 31 18.36 25.70 -2.02
C PRO A 31 17.29 26.14 -3.01
N PRO A 32 16.86 27.41 -3.02
CA PRO A 32 15.65 27.84 -3.71
C PRO A 32 15.69 27.34 -5.15
N VAL A 33 15.02 26.20 -5.38
CA VAL A 33 14.80 25.66 -6.70
C VAL A 33 13.96 26.74 -7.36
N GLU A 34 14.35 27.17 -8.56
CA GLU A 34 13.50 28.03 -9.38
C GLU A 34 12.06 27.55 -9.21
N PRO A 35 11.07 28.43 -8.93
CA PRO A 35 9.75 28.01 -8.51
C PRO A 35 9.29 26.92 -9.46
N ALA A 36 9.17 25.69 -8.92
CA ALA A 36 8.79 24.54 -9.72
C ALA A 36 7.57 24.96 -10.56
N PRO A 37 7.55 24.65 -11.87
CA PRO A 37 6.43 25.04 -12.71
C PRO A 37 5.15 24.64 -11.99
N VAL A 38 4.21 25.59 -11.86
CA VAL A 38 2.99 25.44 -11.06
C VAL A 38 2.41 24.06 -11.35
N ALA A 39 2.40 23.18 -10.35
CA ALA A 39 1.88 21.83 -10.50
C ALA A 39 0.50 21.90 -11.18
N ALA A 40 0.30 21.09 -12.21
CA ALA A 40 -0.97 21.08 -12.90
C ALA A 40 -2.07 20.67 -11.92
N ASN A 41 -3.25 21.30 -11.99
CA ASN A 41 -4.36 20.96 -11.12
C ASN A 41 -4.82 19.52 -11.41
N PRO A 42 -4.62 18.55 -10.48
CA PRO A 42 -4.90 17.14 -10.74
C PRO A 42 -6.40 16.87 -10.90
N PHE A 43 -7.27 17.68 -10.30
CA PHE A 43 -8.72 17.55 -10.41
C PHE A 43 -9.27 17.92 -11.80
N LEU A 44 -8.43 18.49 -12.67
CA LEU A 44 -8.75 18.81 -14.06
C LEU A 44 -8.00 17.93 -15.07
N ALA A 45 -7.06 17.11 -14.59
CA ALA A 45 -6.26 16.24 -15.44
C ALA A 45 -7.10 15.08 -16.00
N GLU A 46 -6.73 14.59 -17.18
CA GLU A 46 -7.31 13.36 -17.72
C GLU A 46 -6.88 12.17 -16.87
N GLN A 47 -7.87 11.45 -16.32
CA GLN A 47 -7.66 10.33 -15.39
C GLN A 47 -7.85 8.97 -16.06
N ALA A 48 -8.41 8.94 -17.27
CA ALA A 48 -8.56 7.72 -18.07
C ALA A 48 -7.24 7.43 -18.77
N PHE A 49 -6.55 6.38 -18.35
CA PHE A 49 -5.34 5.94 -19.04
C PHE A 49 -5.74 5.01 -20.18
N GLY A 50 -5.67 5.52 -21.42
CA GLY A 50 -5.54 4.67 -22.60
C GLY A 50 -4.13 4.08 -22.68
N LYS A 51 -3.93 3.09 -23.57
CA LYS A 51 -2.67 2.36 -23.84
C LYS A 51 -1.42 3.23 -24.17
N GLU A 52 -1.41 4.53 -23.92
CA GLU A 52 -0.25 5.38 -24.07
C GLU A 52 0.66 5.26 -22.83
N ASP A 53 1.73 4.48 -22.99
CA ASP A 53 2.87 4.31 -22.09
C ASP A 53 2.61 3.70 -20.69
N THR A 54 1.68 2.73 -20.60
CA THR A 54 1.67 1.78 -19.47
C THR A 54 2.71 0.66 -19.64
N GLY A 55 3.52 0.69 -20.71
CA GLY A 55 4.65 -0.22 -20.94
C GLY A 55 5.78 -0.15 -19.90
N TYR A 56 5.61 0.69 -18.87
CA TYR A 56 6.31 0.63 -17.59
C TYR A 56 5.26 0.63 -16.47
N THR A 57 4.53 -0.49 -16.36
CA THR A 57 3.94 -0.93 -15.10
C THR A 57 5.01 -0.78 -14.03
N ASN A 58 4.79 0.08 -13.02
CA ASN A 58 5.75 0.40 -11.94
C ASN A 58 6.76 -0.75 -11.64
N PRO A 59 7.98 -0.79 -12.23
CA PRO A 59 8.75 -2.03 -12.26
C PRO A 59 9.95 -2.01 -11.33
N ASP A 60 9.93 -1.20 -10.27
CA ASP A 60 11.02 -1.27 -9.32
C ASP A 60 10.68 -2.03 -8.06
N GLY A 61 9.44 -2.40 -7.73
CA GLY A 61 9.28 -3.21 -6.52
C GLY A 61 8.00 -3.98 -6.29
N ILE A 62 8.13 -4.98 -5.44
CA ILE A 62 7.04 -5.86 -5.00
C ILE A 62 6.80 -5.66 -3.51
N GLU A 63 5.53 -5.55 -3.12
CA GLU A 63 5.16 -5.61 -1.72
C GLU A 63 5.09 -7.08 -1.29
N VAL A 64 5.71 -7.36 -0.15
CA VAL A 64 5.78 -8.68 0.46
C VAL A 64 5.48 -8.56 1.95
N GLU A 65 5.20 -9.70 2.55
CA GLU A 65 5.17 -9.88 3.98
C GLU A 65 6.39 -10.73 4.37
N VAL A 66 7.09 -10.36 5.45
CA VAL A 66 8.24 -11.09 5.97
C VAL A 66 8.09 -11.41 7.46
N ASP A 67 8.56 -12.59 7.85
CA ASP A 67 8.76 -12.96 9.24
C ASP A 67 10.19 -12.61 9.65
N LEU A 68 10.33 -11.83 10.72
CA LEU A 68 11.63 -11.49 11.30
C LEU A 68 11.98 -12.48 12.39
N GLU A 69 13.22 -12.97 12.45
CA GLU A 69 13.70 -13.87 13.51
C GLU A 69 15.13 -13.53 13.93
N ALA A 70 15.35 -13.40 15.24
CA ALA A 70 16.64 -13.03 15.83
C ALA A 70 16.74 -13.44 17.31
N ASP A 71 17.97 -13.42 17.85
CA ASP A 71 18.23 -13.45 19.29
C ASP A 71 18.13 -12.04 19.91
N ILE A 72 18.02 -11.95 21.23
CA ILE A 72 17.99 -10.67 21.92
C ILE A 72 18.46 -10.76 23.37
N GLU A 73 19.17 -9.73 23.82
CA GLU A 73 19.51 -9.50 25.23
C GLU A 73 18.97 -8.15 25.69
N ALA A 74 18.05 -8.16 26.67
CA ALA A 74 17.48 -6.97 27.28
C ALA A 74 17.15 -7.20 28.76
N SER A 75 16.97 -6.11 29.52
CA SER A 75 16.55 -6.20 30.91
C SER A 75 15.11 -6.73 31.04
N ALA A 76 14.75 -7.23 32.23
CA ALA A 76 13.42 -7.79 32.49
C ALA A 76 12.26 -6.80 32.22
N TYR A 77 12.47 -5.50 32.39
CA TYR A 77 11.45 -4.47 32.11
C TYR A 77 11.40 -4.05 30.64
N GLN A 78 12.46 -4.32 29.88
CA GLN A 78 12.56 -4.03 28.44
C GLN A 78 12.19 -5.22 27.56
N ILE A 79 12.31 -6.45 28.06
CA ILE A 79 12.28 -7.65 27.20
C ILE A 79 11.01 -7.79 26.36
N ALA A 80 9.86 -7.41 26.91
CA ALA A 80 8.58 -7.49 26.21
C ALA A 80 8.53 -6.56 24.97
N ARG A 81 9.32 -5.49 24.99
CA ARG A 81 9.41 -4.44 23.97
C ARG A 81 10.59 -4.65 23.02
N ALA A 82 11.57 -5.42 23.46
CA ALA A 82 12.87 -5.56 22.83
C ALA A 82 12.82 -6.07 21.37
N PRO A 83 11.96 -7.05 20.97
CA PRO A 83 11.85 -7.49 19.58
C PRO A 83 11.65 -6.36 18.57
N ALA A 84 10.77 -5.43 18.93
CA ALA A 84 10.35 -4.33 18.11
C ALA A 84 11.43 -3.23 18.03
N GLU A 85 12.06 -2.93 19.17
CA GLU A 85 13.24 -2.08 19.24
C GLU A 85 14.37 -2.62 18.37
N LEU A 86 14.66 -3.92 18.47
CA LEU A 86 15.71 -4.55 17.67
C LEU A 86 15.38 -4.50 16.18
N GLY A 87 14.12 -4.70 15.84
CA GLY A 87 13.61 -4.55 14.48
C GLY A 87 13.86 -3.17 13.86
N GLN A 88 13.92 -2.09 14.66
CA GLN A 88 14.27 -0.75 14.16
C GLN A 88 15.65 -0.65 13.57
N PHE A 89 16.61 -1.38 14.14
CA PHE A 89 17.96 -1.44 13.58
C PHE A 89 17.94 -2.11 12.20
N ALA A 90 17.09 -3.13 12.00
CA ALA A 90 16.91 -3.77 10.69
C ALA A 90 16.29 -2.82 9.66
N VAL A 91 15.29 -2.03 10.07
CA VAL A 91 14.66 -1.00 9.21
C VAL A 91 15.71 -0.05 8.67
N THR A 92 16.51 0.58 9.54
CA THR A 92 17.58 1.50 9.12
C THR A 92 18.63 0.82 8.27
N TYR A 93 19.07 -0.38 8.67
CA TYR A 93 20.09 -1.14 7.96
C TYR A 93 19.67 -1.47 6.51
N LEU A 94 18.43 -1.88 6.31
CA LEU A 94 17.89 -2.23 5.00
C LEU A 94 17.60 -0.98 4.16
N ARG A 95 17.00 0.06 4.77
CA ARG A 95 16.73 1.35 4.12
C ARG A 95 17.98 1.99 3.54
N THR A 96 19.08 2.04 4.31
CA THR A 96 20.35 2.64 3.88
C THR A 96 20.99 1.93 2.69
N ARG A 97 20.54 0.72 2.35
CA ARG A 97 20.97 -0.04 1.17
C ARG A 97 20.13 0.23 -0.08
N GLY A 98 19.03 0.96 0.05
CA GLY A 98 18.24 1.48 -1.08
C GLY A 98 17.29 0.49 -1.76
N ASP A 99 17.37 -0.80 -1.42
CA ASP A 99 16.72 -1.87 -2.17
C ASP A 99 15.66 -2.64 -1.34
N PHE A 100 15.66 -2.55 -0.01
CA PHE A 100 14.68 -3.25 0.84
C PHE A 100 14.15 -2.27 1.89
N TYR A 101 12.84 -2.03 1.88
CA TYR A 101 12.16 -1.13 2.81
C TYR A 101 11.25 -1.96 3.70
N LEU A 102 11.56 -2.00 4.99
CA LEU A 102 10.82 -2.77 5.98
C LEU A 102 9.89 -1.85 6.76
N GLU A 103 8.68 -2.33 7.04
CA GLU A 103 7.76 -1.63 7.93
C GLU A 103 8.43 -1.40 9.28
N SER A 104 8.36 -0.17 9.76
CA SER A 104 8.92 0.11 11.07
C SER A 104 8.25 -0.67 12.16
N LEU A 105 9.13 -1.24 12.95
CA LEU A 105 8.86 -1.97 14.15
C LEU A 105 8.89 -1.13 15.43
N ALA A 106 9.21 0.18 15.41
CA ALA A 106 9.26 1.07 16.60
C ALA A 106 7.92 1.13 17.29
N GLU A 107 6.89 0.71 16.58
CA GLU A 107 5.55 0.70 17.03
C GLU A 107 4.97 -0.74 17.12
N HIS A 108 5.67 -1.79 16.70
CA HIS A 108 5.27 -3.21 16.92
C HIS A 108 5.54 -3.74 18.34
N VAL A 109 6.02 -2.85 19.22
CA VAL A 109 6.48 -3.05 20.61
C VAL A 109 5.49 -3.75 21.55
N GLY A 110 4.26 -4.01 21.08
CA GLY A 110 3.21 -4.67 21.85
C GLY A 110 2.25 -5.51 21.03
N SER A 111 2.58 -5.90 19.79
CA SER A 111 1.68 -6.77 19.02
C SER A 111 1.55 -8.13 19.72
N ARG A 112 0.49 -8.27 20.52
CA ARG A 112 0.17 -9.48 21.29
C ARG A 112 0.01 -10.71 20.38
N ASN A 113 -0.26 -10.47 19.10
CA ASN A 113 -0.70 -11.47 18.15
C ASN A 113 0.37 -11.81 17.11
N ARG A 114 1.49 -11.06 17.04
CA ARG A 114 2.51 -11.25 15.99
C ARG A 114 3.88 -11.62 16.52
N VAL A 115 4.20 -11.25 17.76
CA VAL A 115 5.48 -11.63 18.38
C VAL A 115 5.35 -12.99 19.04
N GLU A 116 6.30 -13.87 18.75
CA GLU A 116 6.42 -15.18 19.36
C GLU A 116 7.84 -15.39 19.91
N TRP A 117 7.93 -16.08 21.03
CA TRP A 117 9.17 -16.40 21.73
C TRP A 117 9.42 -17.89 21.70
N ARG A 118 10.66 -18.27 21.43
CA ARG A 118 11.06 -19.68 21.48
C ARG A 118 11.52 -20.03 22.90
N VAL A 119 10.71 -20.83 23.59
CA VAL A 119 10.99 -21.28 24.97
C VAL A 119 10.93 -22.80 24.99
N ASP A 120 12.01 -23.43 25.46
CA ASP A 120 12.14 -24.89 25.55
C ASP A 120 11.82 -25.61 24.22
N GLY A 121 12.20 -24.99 23.09
CA GLY A 121 12.00 -25.53 21.74
C GLY A 121 10.61 -25.26 21.13
N VAL A 122 9.71 -24.62 21.86
CA VAL A 122 8.32 -24.34 21.42
C VAL A 122 8.11 -22.84 21.25
N TRP A 123 7.41 -22.43 20.19
CA TRP A 123 6.97 -21.05 20.01
C TRP A 123 5.80 -20.72 20.93
N LYS A 124 5.93 -19.61 21.67
CA LYS A 124 4.94 -19.07 22.59
C LYS A 124 4.55 -17.67 22.14
N THR A 125 3.27 -17.40 22.05
CA THR A 125 2.76 -16.05 21.74
C THR A 125 3.25 -15.03 22.77
N ALA A 126 3.29 -13.75 22.40
CA ALA A 126 3.62 -12.68 23.33
C ALA A 126 2.70 -12.64 24.56
N GLU A 127 1.44 -13.05 24.42
CA GLU A 127 0.51 -13.17 25.55
C GLU A 127 0.93 -14.29 26.50
N GLU A 128 1.20 -15.50 26.00
CA GLU A 128 1.69 -16.62 26.81
C GLU A 128 3.02 -16.29 27.50
N ALA A 129 3.91 -15.59 26.79
CA ALA A 129 5.23 -15.21 27.28
C ALA A 129 5.21 -14.26 28.47
N ARG A 130 4.11 -13.54 28.74
CA ARG A 130 3.98 -12.65 29.92
C ARG A 130 4.15 -13.36 31.26
N THR A 131 3.82 -14.65 31.30
CA THR A 131 3.91 -15.47 32.51
C THR A 131 5.25 -16.22 32.61
N ILE A 132 6.10 -16.10 31.59
CA ILE A 132 7.40 -16.76 31.51
C ILE A 132 8.48 -15.86 32.13
N GLU A 133 9.45 -16.48 32.80
CA GLU A 133 10.60 -15.76 33.35
C GLU A 133 11.38 -15.02 32.24
N PRO A 134 11.61 -13.70 32.36
CA PRO A 134 12.30 -12.89 31.35
C PRO A 134 13.64 -13.46 30.87
N ALA A 135 14.40 -14.11 31.74
CA ALA A 135 15.70 -14.70 31.41
C ALA A 135 15.63 -15.84 30.38
N LYS A 136 14.44 -16.43 30.16
CA LYS A 136 14.20 -17.48 29.16
C LYS A 136 13.82 -16.91 27.79
N LEU A 137 13.45 -15.63 27.72
CA LEU A 137 13.03 -14.96 26.50
C LEU A 137 14.26 -14.42 25.77
N LYS A 138 14.92 -15.28 24.99
CA LYS A 138 16.19 -14.95 24.30
C LYS A 138 16.11 -14.95 22.78
N HIS A 139 15.11 -15.61 22.22
CA HIS A 139 14.96 -15.81 20.80
C HIS A 139 13.52 -15.57 20.42
N PHE A 140 13.28 -14.74 19.42
CA PHE A 140 11.94 -14.29 19.04
C PHE A 140 11.76 -14.32 17.53
N ARG A 141 10.49 -14.30 17.12
CA ARG A 141 10.11 -13.91 15.77
C ARG A 141 8.94 -12.92 15.77
N ILE A 142 8.89 -12.07 14.76
CA ILE A 142 7.78 -11.15 14.49
C ILE A 142 7.15 -11.61 13.17
N ARG A 143 5.91 -12.08 13.24
CA ARG A 143 5.19 -12.60 12.11
C ARG A 143 4.64 -11.47 11.25
N GLY A 144 4.69 -11.62 9.94
CA GLY A 144 3.83 -10.89 9.01
C GLY A 144 4.14 -9.42 8.76
N VAL A 145 5.41 -8.99 8.84
CA VAL A 145 5.87 -7.59 8.69
C VAL A 145 5.82 -7.17 7.23
N ASN A 146 5.20 -6.02 6.93
CA ASN A 146 5.14 -5.57 5.54
C ASN A 146 6.52 -5.07 5.08
N ALA A 147 6.85 -5.33 3.82
CA ALA A 147 8.05 -4.82 3.22
C ALA A 147 7.83 -4.52 1.74
N VAL A 148 8.59 -3.57 1.22
CA VAL A 148 8.68 -3.27 -0.21
C VAL A 148 10.10 -3.62 -0.66
N LEU A 149 10.19 -4.57 -1.58
CA LEU A 149 11.45 -4.98 -2.20
C LEU A 149 11.62 -4.20 -3.49
N LEU A 150 12.71 -3.44 -3.63
CA LEU A 150 13.00 -2.66 -4.82
C LEU A 150 14.08 -3.29 -5.73
N HIS A 151 14.17 -2.83 -6.97
CA HIS A 151 15.20 -3.13 -7.96
C HIS A 151 15.52 -4.64 -8.04
N ARG A 152 16.81 -5.01 -7.98
CA ARG A 152 17.26 -6.39 -8.14
C ARG A 152 16.80 -7.32 -7.03
N VAL A 153 16.47 -6.81 -5.84
CA VAL A 153 16.01 -7.70 -4.76
C VAL A 153 14.56 -8.14 -4.94
N SER A 154 13.81 -7.50 -5.84
CA SER A 154 12.45 -7.92 -6.22
C SER A 154 12.45 -9.08 -7.24
N GLU A 155 13.53 -9.24 -8.02
CA GLU A 155 13.59 -10.21 -9.11
C GLU A 155 13.60 -11.66 -8.60
N GLY A 156 12.63 -12.46 -9.02
CA GLY A 156 12.57 -13.90 -8.73
C GLY A 156 12.33 -14.25 -7.25
N VAL A 157 11.83 -13.30 -6.46
CA VAL A 157 11.46 -13.54 -5.06
C VAL A 157 10.26 -14.50 -4.99
N THR A 158 10.31 -15.43 -4.05
CA THR A 158 9.23 -16.35 -3.72
C THR A 158 9.02 -16.41 -2.21
N VAL A 159 7.85 -16.86 -1.77
CA VAL A 159 7.62 -17.23 -0.37
C VAL A 159 8.71 -18.21 0.08
N GLY A 160 9.25 -17.99 1.27
CA GLY A 160 10.38 -18.71 1.86
C GLY A 160 11.76 -18.13 1.54
N LYS A 161 11.88 -17.13 0.65
CA LYS A 161 13.13 -16.41 0.42
C LYS A 161 13.57 -15.70 1.70
N VAL A 162 14.85 -15.85 2.07
CA VAL A 162 15.43 -15.24 3.27
C VAL A 162 16.38 -14.11 2.87
N PHE A 163 16.23 -12.97 3.55
CA PHE A 163 17.16 -11.84 3.56
C PHE A 163 17.73 -11.67 4.97
N THR A 164 18.80 -10.88 5.12
CA THR A 164 19.42 -10.60 6.43
C THR A 164 19.63 -9.12 6.69
N ALA A 165 19.57 -8.74 7.96
CA ALA A 165 19.94 -7.42 8.43
C ALA A 165 20.91 -7.52 9.61
N GLU A 166 22.01 -6.77 9.58
CA GLU A 166 22.96 -6.75 10.70
C GLU A 166 22.46 -5.79 11.80
N VAL A 167 22.18 -6.35 12.97
CA VAL A 167 21.55 -5.66 14.10
C VAL A 167 22.35 -5.91 15.40
N PRO A 168 22.26 -5.03 16.42
CA PRO A 168 22.93 -5.28 17.70
C PRO A 168 22.28 -6.45 18.46
N LEU A 169 23.03 -7.14 19.33
CA LEU A 169 22.42 -8.11 20.25
C LEU A 169 21.64 -7.43 21.40
N LYS A 170 22.08 -6.22 21.78
CA LYS A 170 21.58 -5.44 22.92
C LYS A 170 21.09 -4.06 22.46
N PRO A 171 19.83 -3.94 22.00
CA PRO A 171 19.36 -2.69 21.38
C PRO A 171 19.31 -1.49 22.33
N TYR A 172 19.21 -1.72 23.65
CA TYR A 172 19.04 -0.65 24.65
C TYR A 172 20.34 -0.10 25.26
N SER A 173 21.51 -0.65 24.91
CA SER A 173 22.81 -0.24 25.46
C SER A 173 23.81 0.20 24.39
N VAL A 174 23.39 0.26 23.13
CA VAL A 174 24.25 0.58 21.98
C VAL A 174 25.05 1.87 22.18
N LEU A 175 24.43 2.97 22.63
CA LEU A 175 25.13 4.23 22.87
C LEU A 175 26.21 4.09 23.96
N SER A 176 25.88 3.38 25.05
CA SER A 176 26.83 3.18 26.15
C SER A 176 27.99 2.25 25.78
N GLU A 177 27.78 1.31 24.85
CA GLU A 177 28.79 0.34 24.41
C GLU A 177 29.65 0.88 23.25
N ALA A 178 29.03 1.54 22.27
CA ALA A 178 29.68 1.99 21.05
C ALA A 178 30.06 3.48 21.05
N GLY A 179 29.46 4.32 21.89
CA GLY A 179 29.49 5.77 21.68
C GLY A 179 28.86 6.11 20.33
N ASP A 180 29.50 6.96 19.54
CA ASP A 180 29.10 7.33 18.17
C ASP A 180 29.62 6.38 17.08
N LYS A 181 30.41 5.35 17.44
CA LYS A 181 31.16 4.54 16.46
C LYS A 181 30.32 3.63 15.57
N CYS A 182 29.05 3.41 15.92
CA CYS A 182 28.09 2.65 15.11
C CYS A 182 26.95 3.57 14.61
N ALA A 183 27.15 4.89 14.66
CA ALA A 183 26.15 5.87 14.28
C ALA A 183 26.64 6.70 13.08
N GLU A 184 25.91 6.66 11.97
CA GLU A 184 26.09 7.60 10.88
C GLU A 184 25.62 8.99 11.34
N LYS A 185 26.50 9.99 11.21
CA LYS A 185 26.20 11.32 11.70
C LYS A 185 25.06 11.96 10.92
N ASP A 186 24.05 12.43 11.63
CA ASP A 186 22.96 13.24 11.10
C ASP A 186 23.09 14.70 11.56
N ASP A 187 23.02 15.65 10.61
CA ASP A 187 23.16 17.08 10.91
C ASP A 187 21.90 17.71 11.55
N HIS A 188 20.78 16.98 11.57
CA HIS A 188 19.46 17.45 12.03
C HIS A 188 19.06 16.77 13.34
N ILE A 189 19.60 15.58 13.64
CA ILE A 189 19.25 14.80 14.83
C ILE A 189 20.50 14.50 15.67
N GLY A 190 20.51 15.03 16.89
CA GLY A 190 21.55 14.68 17.87
C GLY A 190 21.49 13.21 18.27
N LEU A 191 22.66 12.59 18.45
CA LEU A 191 22.75 11.20 18.87
C LEU A 191 22.30 11.02 20.33
N SER A 192 21.35 10.12 20.56
CA SER A 192 20.94 9.65 21.87
C SER A 192 20.53 8.18 21.82
N GLN A 193 20.45 7.50 22.97
CA GLN A 193 20.12 6.06 23.00
C GLN A 193 18.74 5.76 22.37
N SER A 194 17.75 6.65 22.54
CA SER A 194 16.40 6.45 22.02
C SER A 194 16.26 6.64 20.52
N VAL A 195 17.24 7.28 19.87
CA VAL A 195 17.26 7.51 18.41
C VAL A 195 18.44 6.80 17.74
N TYR A 196 19.22 6.01 18.50
CA TYR A 196 20.43 5.39 17.97
C TYR A 196 20.14 4.47 16.78
N TRP A 197 19.03 3.74 16.87
CA TRP A 197 18.57 2.86 15.80
C TRP A 197 18.41 3.60 14.46
N TYR A 198 18.06 4.89 14.46
CA TYR A 198 17.86 5.70 13.25
C TYR A 198 19.17 6.06 12.57
N GLN A 199 20.22 6.22 13.38
CA GLN A 199 21.57 6.49 12.91
C GLN A 199 22.39 5.21 12.76
N TRP A 200 21.80 4.02 12.96
CA TRP A 200 22.53 2.76 12.97
C TRP A 200 23.28 2.51 11.65
N ASN A 201 24.61 2.43 11.75
CA ASN A 201 25.48 2.01 10.68
C ASN A 201 26.54 1.04 11.22
N PRO A 202 26.34 -0.27 11.08
CA PRO A 202 27.27 -1.26 11.62
C PRO A 202 28.51 -1.49 10.74
N ASP A 203 28.53 -0.93 9.53
CA ASP A 203 29.63 -1.05 8.57
C ASP A 203 30.75 -0.03 8.82
N LEU A 204 30.55 0.91 9.76
CA LEU A 204 31.54 1.91 10.12
C LEU A 204 32.79 1.27 10.75
N ASP A 205 33.95 1.75 10.30
CA ASP A 205 35.24 1.40 10.88
C ASP A 205 35.26 1.74 12.38
N GLY A 206 35.35 0.71 13.22
CA GLY A 206 35.37 0.87 14.68
C GLY A 206 34.04 0.62 15.38
N CYS A 207 32.97 0.26 14.65
CA CYS A 207 31.76 -0.29 15.25
C CYS A 207 32.01 -1.70 15.81
N VAL A 208 32.48 -1.75 17.06
CA VAL A 208 32.84 -3.01 17.76
C VAL A 208 31.91 -3.21 18.95
N ILE A 209 30.74 -3.82 18.69
CA ILE A 209 29.80 -4.30 19.70
C ILE A 209 29.32 -5.72 19.34
N ALA A 210 28.56 -6.37 20.22
CA ALA A 210 27.91 -7.64 19.89
C ALA A 210 26.83 -7.41 18.82
N LYS A 211 27.02 -7.98 17.63
CA LYS A 211 26.11 -7.92 16.48
C LYS A 211 25.63 -9.32 16.10
N GLN A 212 24.55 -9.40 15.34
CA GLN A 212 23.99 -10.62 14.78
C GLN A 212 23.30 -10.35 13.44
N GLU A 213 23.05 -11.40 12.67
CA GLU A 213 22.15 -11.33 11.51
C GLU A 213 20.73 -11.65 11.95
N MET A 214 19.83 -10.66 11.85
CA MET A 214 18.40 -10.89 11.87
C MET A 214 17.98 -11.44 10.51
N THR A 215 17.18 -12.52 10.50
CA THR A 215 16.61 -13.07 9.27
C THR A 215 15.27 -12.42 8.96
N LEU A 216 15.00 -12.21 7.67
CA LEU A 216 13.72 -11.72 7.14
C LEU A 216 13.24 -12.72 6.08
N THR A 217 12.28 -13.56 6.44
CA THR A 217 11.77 -14.63 5.56
C THR A 217 10.48 -14.20 4.92
N VAL A 218 10.40 -14.17 3.58
CA VAL A 218 9.15 -13.86 2.86
C VAL A 218 8.06 -14.86 3.24
N SER A 219 7.04 -14.41 3.97
CA SER A 219 5.94 -15.21 4.49
C SER A 219 4.71 -15.18 3.58
N ARG A 220 4.48 -14.05 2.92
CA ARG A 220 3.37 -13.82 1.99
C ARG A 220 3.81 -12.85 0.89
N MET A 221 3.20 -12.98 -0.29
CA MET A 221 3.38 -12.05 -1.40
C MET A 221 1.98 -11.61 -1.86
N PHE A 222 1.87 -10.45 -2.50
CA PHE A 222 0.64 -10.14 -3.23
C PHE A 222 0.39 -11.17 -4.31
N GLN A 223 -0.86 -11.59 -4.47
CA GLN A 223 -1.28 -12.27 -5.68
C GLN A 223 -1.29 -11.24 -6.80
N ALA A 224 -0.19 -11.18 -7.57
CA ALA A 224 0.01 -10.20 -8.65
C ALA A 224 -1.14 -10.20 -9.69
N ALA A 225 -1.95 -11.26 -9.75
CA ALA A 225 -3.03 -11.45 -10.70
C ALA A 225 -4.35 -10.72 -10.36
N GLN A 226 -4.52 -10.13 -9.16
CA GLN A 226 -5.81 -9.52 -8.76
C GLN A 226 -5.65 -8.07 -8.29
N PRO A 227 -6.21 -7.07 -9.01
CA PRO A 227 -6.18 -5.70 -8.56
C PRO A 227 -6.88 -5.56 -7.20
N THR A 228 -6.27 -4.76 -6.33
CA THR A 228 -6.80 -4.43 -5.01
C THR A 228 -7.34 -3.01 -5.04
N TYR A 229 -8.53 -2.79 -4.49
CA TYR A 229 -9.23 -1.50 -4.54
C TYR A 229 -9.39 -0.94 -3.12
N PRO A 230 -9.53 0.38 -2.95
CA PRO A 230 -10.13 0.93 -1.75
C PRO A 230 -11.49 0.27 -1.47
N GLU A 231 -11.89 0.18 -0.20
CA GLU A 231 -13.21 -0.30 0.20
C GLU A 231 -14.28 0.76 -0.14
N TYR A 232 -14.50 1.02 -1.43
CA TYR A 232 -15.36 2.10 -1.92
C TYR A 232 -16.79 1.98 -1.40
N ASP A 233 -17.29 0.75 -1.23
CA ASP A 233 -18.59 0.46 -0.63
C ASP A 233 -18.70 0.92 0.83
N LYS A 234 -17.61 0.76 1.61
CA LYS A 234 -17.52 1.29 2.98
C LYS A 234 -17.32 2.81 2.97
N LEU A 235 -16.52 3.32 2.03
CA LEU A 235 -16.12 4.72 1.92
C LEU A 235 -17.30 5.66 1.59
N VAL A 236 -18.29 5.17 0.84
CA VAL A 236 -19.48 5.95 0.42
C VAL A 236 -20.78 5.40 0.99
N ALA A 237 -20.70 4.62 2.07
CA ALA A 237 -21.83 3.86 2.62
C ALA A 237 -23.04 4.74 3.00
N ASP A 238 -22.80 5.99 3.40
CA ASP A 238 -23.84 6.96 3.77
C ASP A 238 -24.26 7.88 2.59
N GLY A 239 -23.76 7.63 1.38
CA GLY A 239 -23.96 8.45 0.20
C GLY A 239 -23.10 9.72 0.16
N LYS A 240 -22.13 9.86 1.07
CA LYS A 240 -21.16 10.93 1.09
C LYS A 240 -19.72 10.41 1.03
N LEU A 241 -18.83 11.30 0.63
CA LEU A 241 -17.39 11.14 0.79
C LEU A 241 -16.85 12.43 1.38
N THR A 242 -16.33 12.36 2.59
CA THR A 242 -15.79 13.51 3.31
C THR A 242 -14.28 13.37 3.48
N ALA A 243 -13.56 14.42 3.14
CA ALA A 243 -12.11 14.49 3.24
C ALA A 243 -11.70 15.71 4.06
N VAL A 244 -10.66 15.58 4.88
CA VAL A 244 -10.00 16.72 5.54
C VAL A 244 -8.52 16.77 5.14
N VAL A 245 -8.03 17.96 4.80
CA VAL A 245 -6.61 18.22 4.57
C VAL A 245 -6.07 19.17 5.62
N LEU A 246 -5.21 18.62 6.47
CA LEU A 246 -4.54 19.33 7.55
C LEU A 246 -3.19 19.84 7.05
N PHE A 247 -3.15 21.11 6.63
CA PHE A 247 -1.89 21.78 6.30
C PHE A 247 -1.26 22.31 7.58
N GLY A 248 -0.24 21.63 8.08
CA GLY A 248 0.59 22.06 9.21
C GLY A 248 1.62 23.11 8.80
N GLN A 249 2.19 23.76 9.81
CA GLN A 249 3.32 24.66 9.66
C GLN A 249 4.54 23.86 9.18
N ILE A 250 5.22 24.37 8.16
CA ILE A 250 6.40 23.72 7.58
C ILE A 250 7.68 24.50 7.92
N GLY A 251 7.63 25.84 7.91
CA GLY A 251 8.79 26.66 8.26
C GLY A 251 8.97 26.83 9.77
N ASP A 252 10.21 27.02 10.23
CA ASP A 252 10.55 27.14 11.66
C ASP A 252 10.20 28.51 12.31
N GLY A 253 9.65 29.44 11.51
CA GLY A 253 9.37 30.82 11.91
C GLY A 253 7.97 31.05 12.47
N ALA A 254 7.54 32.32 12.54
CA ALA A 254 6.12 32.62 12.78
C ALA A 254 5.28 32.21 11.56
N ILE A 255 4.07 31.70 11.79
CA ILE A 255 3.14 31.38 10.70
C ILE A 255 2.75 32.66 9.97
N THR A 256 3.12 32.73 8.68
CA THR A 256 2.80 33.84 7.79
C THR A 256 2.24 33.34 6.47
N ASP A 257 1.75 34.24 5.63
CA ASP A 257 1.31 33.93 4.27
C ASP A 257 2.37 33.26 3.38
N ARG A 258 3.64 33.31 3.79
CA ARG A 258 4.76 32.68 3.09
C ARG A 258 5.05 31.26 3.56
N ASP A 259 4.48 30.81 4.68
CA ASP A 259 4.65 29.44 5.16
C ASP A 259 4.16 28.45 4.09
N PRO A 260 4.95 27.40 3.76
CA PRO A 260 4.58 26.45 2.71
C PRO A 260 3.21 25.77 2.96
N GLY A 261 2.86 25.48 4.21
CA GLY A 261 1.55 24.93 4.56
C GLY A 261 0.40 25.90 4.26
N VAL A 262 0.59 27.19 4.58
CA VAL A 262 -0.39 28.24 4.21
C VAL A 262 -0.53 28.37 2.70
N GLN A 263 0.57 28.25 1.94
CA GLN A 263 0.53 28.30 0.48
C GLN A 263 -0.16 27.07 -0.11
N GLY A 264 0.09 25.87 0.42
CA GLY A 264 -0.59 24.63 0.07
C GLY A 264 -2.11 24.74 0.29
N PHE A 265 -2.52 25.18 1.47
CA PHE A 265 -3.92 25.45 1.80
C PHE A 265 -4.62 26.36 0.77
N LYS A 266 -3.99 27.50 0.41
CA LYS A 266 -4.54 28.45 -0.58
C LYS A 266 -4.61 27.83 -1.98
N ARG A 267 -3.60 27.05 -2.37
CA ARG A 267 -3.51 26.41 -3.68
C ARG A 267 -4.58 25.34 -3.84
N MET A 268 -4.73 24.44 -2.86
CA MET A 268 -5.76 23.38 -2.89
C MET A 268 -7.17 23.97 -2.99
N GLY A 269 -7.47 25.02 -2.22
CA GLY A 269 -8.77 25.72 -2.32
C GLY A 269 -9.02 26.34 -3.70
N THR A 270 -7.97 26.87 -4.35
CA THR A 270 -8.05 27.39 -5.72
C THR A 270 -8.33 26.26 -6.73
N TRP A 271 -7.64 25.13 -6.56
CA TRP A 271 -7.80 23.96 -7.42
C TRP A 271 -9.19 23.32 -7.33
N LEU A 272 -9.73 23.17 -6.12
CA LEU A 272 -11.08 22.66 -5.90
C LEU A 272 -12.13 23.56 -6.56
N LYS A 273 -12.02 24.89 -6.41
CA LYS A 273 -12.90 25.85 -7.10
C LYS A 273 -12.82 25.71 -8.61
N ALA A 274 -11.60 25.60 -9.16
CA ALA A 274 -11.40 25.41 -10.60
C ALA A 274 -12.02 24.09 -11.10
N ALA A 275 -12.02 23.03 -10.27
CA ALA A 275 -12.68 21.76 -10.53
C ALA A 275 -14.21 21.76 -10.29
N GLY A 276 -14.79 22.93 -10.01
CA GLY A 276 -16.23 23.12 -9.86
C GLY A 276 -16.78 22.83 -8.46
N PHE A 277 -15.94 22.64 -7.46
CA PHE A 277 -16.39 22.62 -6.07
C PHE A 277 -16.83 24.03 -5.63
N LYS A 278 -17.85 24.08 -4.78
CA LYS A 278 -18.36 25.33 -4.21
C LYS A 278 -17.93 25.45 -2.76
N GLU A 279 -17.36 26.58 -2.39
CA GLU A 279 -17.08 26.90 -0.98
C GLU A 279 -18.41 27.05 -0.23
N VAL A 280 -18.58 26.31 0.86
CA VAL A 280 -19.80 26.28 1.67
C VAL A 280 -19.69 27.33 2.77
N ALA A 281 -20.70 28.21 2.89
CA ALA A 281 -20.69 29.27 3.90
C ALA A 281 -20.94 28.71 5.31
N ALA A 282 -20.08 29.14 6.24
CA ALA A 282 -19.83 28.58 7.58
C ALA A 282 -19.32 27.12 7.55
N ALA A 283 -18.02 26.98 7.27
CA ALA A 283 -17.31 25.73 7.48
C ALA A 283 -17.14 25.46 8.99
N PRO A 284 -17.18 24.19 9.45
CA PRO A 284 -17.07 23.91 10.87
C PRO A 284 -15.71 24.28 11.48
N VAL A 285 -14.64 24.12 10.68
CA VAL A 285 -13.26 24.60 10.92
C VAL A 285 -12.64 24.87 9.54
N GLY A 286 -11.73 25.85 9.43
CA GLY A 286 -11.04 26.15 8.17
C GLY A 286 -12.01 26.51 7.03
N LYS A 287 -11.93 25.78 5.91
CA LYS A 287 -12.78 25.97 4.73
C LYS A 287 -13.34 24.66 4.19
N ARG A 288 -14.64 24.65 3.88
CA ARG A 288 -15.33 23.49 3.28
C ARG A 288 -15.66 23.73 1.81
N TYR A 289 -15.43 22.71 0.98
CA TYR A 289 -15.72 22.69 -0.44
C TYR A 289 -16.62 21.50 -0.78
N GLY A 290 -17.78 21.74 -1.39
CA GLY A 290 -18.76 20.70 -1.72
C GLY A 290 -18.97 20.52 -3.23
N LYS A 291 -19.15 19.28 -3.67
CA LYS A 291 -19.57 18.90 -5.04
C LYS A 291 -20.27 17.55 -5.03
N THR A 292 -21.24 17.33 -5.91
CA THR A 292 -21.78 15.98 -6.16
C THR A 292 -21.02 15.34 -7.31
N ILE A 293 -20.51 14.12 -7.12
CA ILE A 293 -19.69 13.37 -8.07
C ILE A 293 -20.22 11.94 -8.12
N GLY A 294 -20.60 11.43 -9.30
CA GLY A 294 -21.14 10.06 -9.42
C GLY A 294 -22.41 9.78 -8.60
N GLY A 295 -23.16 10.81 -8.20
CA GLY A 295 -24.31 10.69 -7.29
C GLY A 295 -23.95 10.71 -5.79
N VAL A 296 -22.66 10.74 -5.45
CA VAL A 296 -22.15 10.84 -4.07
C VAL A 296 -21.91 12.32 -3.71
N GLY A 297 -22.29 12.71 -2.49
CA GLY A 297 -21.99 14.05 -1.97
C GLY A 297 -20.55 14.14 -1.46
N VAL A 298 -19.68 14.83 -2.18
CA VAL A 298 -18.26 15.01 -1.81
C VAL A 298 -18.07 16.32 -1.05
N GLU A 299 -17.48 16.26 0.14
CA GLU A 299 -17.11 17.41 0.98
C GLU A 299 -15.60 17.36 1.27
N VAL A 300 -14.88 18.45 1.02
CA VAL A 300 -13.44 18.58 1.30
C VAL A 300 -13.21 19.77 2.22
N ASP A 301 -12.75 19.47 3.43
CA ASP A 301 -12.36 20.45 4.44
C ASP A 301 -10.86 20.71 4.36
N LEU A 302 -10.46 21.98 4.33
CA LEU A 302 -9.07 22.41 4.35
C LEU A 302 -8.82 23.18 5.64
N TYR A 303 -7.89 22.69 6.46
CA TYR A 303 -7.44 23.37 7.68
C TYR A 303 -6.06 23.96 7.40
N SER A 304 -5.89 25.24 7.75
CA SER A 304 -4.62 25.95 7.59
C SER A 304 -3.73 25.75 8.83
N PRO A 305 -2.45 26.14 8.76
CA PRO A 305 -1.58 26.12 9.94
C PRO A 305 -2.09 26.97 11.11
N TYR A 306 -3.00 27.92 10.88
CA TYR A 306 -3.66 28.69 11.95
C TYR A 306 -4.76 27.91 12.66
N ASP A 307 -5.35 26.92 11.99
CA ASP A 307 -6.41 26.07 12.54
C ASP A 307 -5.84 24.87 13.30
N PHE A 308 -4.67 24.40 12.88
CA PHE A 308 -3.89 23.34 13.52
C PHE A 308 -2.44 23.38 13.00
N ALA A 309 -1.49 23.81 13.83
CA ALA A 309 -0.12 24.05 13.38
C ALA A 309 0.71 22.77 13.21
N GLY A 310 0.45 21.71 13.99
CA GLY A 310 1.26 20.49 13.92
C GLY A 310 1.04 19.55 15.11
N LEU A 311 1.82 18.47 15.15
CA LEU A 311 1.68 17.38 16.14
C LEU A 311 2.17 17.75 17.56
N ASP A 312 2.49 19.02 17.81
CA ASP A 312 2.77 19.63 19.11
C ASP A 312 1.70 20.66 19.52
N ASP A 313 0.79 21.02 18.60
CA ASP A 313 -0.25 22.02 18.81
C ASP A 313 -1.39 21.48 19.67
N SER A 314 -1.13 21.41 20.97
CA SER A 314 -2.13 21.01 21.97
C SER A 314 -3.26 22.03 22.13
N ALA A 315 -3.05 23.29 21.70
CA ALA A 315 -4.07 24.34 21.82
C ALA A 315 -5.22 24.11 20.82
N HIS A 316 -4.93 23.57 19.65
CA HIS A 316 -5.92 23.26 18.61
C HIS A 316 -6.22 21.76 18.47
N PHE A 317 -5.90 20.95 19.48
CA PHE A 317 -6.19 19.52 19.46
C PHE A 317 -7.67 19.19 19.19
N ALA A 318 -8.61 20.03 19.66
CA ALA A 318 -10.03 19.83 19.41
C ALA A 318 -10.40 19.92 17.91
N ASN A 319 -9.71 20.78 17.15
CA ASN A 319 -9.89 20.87 15.70
C ASN A 319 -9.38 19.60 15.01
N PHE A 320 -8.20 19.14 15.43
CA PHE A 320 -7.61 17.88 14.96
C PHE A 320 -8.53 16.68 15.23
N GLN A 321 -8.97 16.50 16.48
CA GLN A 321 -9.92 15.45 16.87
C GLN A 321 -11.18 15.48 16.01
N ARG A 322 -11.73 16.66 15.74
CA ARG A 322 -12.89 16.82 14.87
C ARG A 322 -12.62 16.38 13.44
N GLY A 323 -11.49 16.82 12.86
CA GLY A 323 -11.06 16.39 11.53
C GLY A 323 -11.03 14.87 11.40
N LEU A 324 -10.46 14.18 12.39
CA LEU A 324 -10.38 12.72 12.41
C LEU A 324 -11.75 12.03 12.61
N SER A 325 -12.64 12.60 13.43
CA SER A 325 -13.92 11.97 13.77
C SER A 325 -15.01 12.15 12.70
N GLU A 326 -14.89 13.16 11.85
CA GLU A 326 -15.94 13.54 10.89
C GLU A 326 -15.62 13.18 9.44
N HIS A 327 -14.43 12.64 9.13
CA HIS A 327 -13.97 12.45 7.75
C HIS A 327 -13.52 11.03 7.40
N GLU A 328 -13.94 10.50 6.25
CA GLU A 328 -13.45 9.22 5.73
C GLU A 328 -12.03 9.31 5.18
N ILE A 329 -11.65 10.43 4.55
CA ILE A 329 -10.27 10.66 4.10
C ILE A 329 -9.60 11.68 5.02
N VAL A 330 -8.51 11.30 5.67
CA VAL A 330 -7.75 12.18 6.56
C VAL A 330 -6.36 12.39 5.98
N VAL A 331 -6.04 13.62 5.61
CA VAL A 331 -4.73 13.99 5.07
C VAL A 331 -3.97 14.81 6.09
N TYR A 332 -2.72 14.42 6.37
CA TYR A 332 -1.79 15.21 7.16
C TYR A 332 -0.58 15.64 6.31
N ASP A 333 -0.35 16.94 6.24
CA ASP A 333 0.76 17.58 5.51
C ASP A 333 1.43 18.60 6.42
N GLY A 334 2.46 18.19 7.15
CA GLY A 334 3.14 19.03 8.13
C GLY A 334 4.44 18.40 8.62
N HIS A 335 5.12 19.09 9.53
CA HIS A 335 6.42 18.65 10.04
C HIS A 335 6.34 17.26 10.71
N SER A 336 7.24 16.37 10.31
CA SER A 336 7.40 15.06 10.93
C SER A 336 8.03 15.18 12.33
N MET A 337 7.55 14.39 13.28
CA MET A 337 8.20 14.16 14.59
C MET A 337 8.77 12.73 14.67
N LEU A 338 10.08 12.59 14.84
CA LEU A 338 10.72 11.28 15.06
C LEU A 338 10.41 10.71 16.44
N GLY A 339 9.85 9.50 16.50
CA GLY A 339 9.94 8.57 17.64
C GLY A 339 9.47 9.05 19.03
N ALA A 340 8.85 10.23 19.13
CA ALA A 340 8.60 10.89 20.42
C ALA A 340 7.22 11.54 20.54
N SER A 341 6.41 11.54 19.48
CA SER A 341 5.09 12.12 19.54
C SER A 341 4.05 11.05 19.92
N ASP A 342 3.57 11.10 21.16
CA ASP A 342 2.37 10.37 21.58
C ASP A 342 1.09 11.00 20.98
N PHE A 343 1.22 12.02 20.13
CA PHE A 343 0.10 12.82 19.66
C PHE A 343 -0.95 11.99 18.94
N TRP A 344 -0.56 11.07 18.05
CA TRP A 344 -1.50 10.17 17.37
C TRP A 344 -2.13 9.13 18.30
N SER A 345 -1.64 8.95 19.53
CA SER A 345 -2.27 8.06 20.53
C SER A 345 -3.36 8.76 21.35
N LYS A 346 -3.44 10.10 21.30
CA LYS A 346 -4.39 10.91 22.07
C LYS A 346 -5.83 10.92 21.49
N PRO A 347 -6.05 10.91 20.16
CA PRO A 347 -7.39 10.99 19.61
C PRO A 347 -8.25 9.78 19.93
N THR A 348 -9.56 10.01 19.94
CA THR A 348 -10.54 8.95 19.82
C THR A 348 -10.83 8.71 18.35
N TYR A 349 -10.60 7.49 17.88
CA TYR A 349 -10.77 7.12 16.48
C TYR A 349 -12.20 6.62 16.23
N PRO A 350 -12.82 7.00 15.09
CA PRO A 350 -14.14 6.50 14.75
C PRO A 350 -14.08 5.05 14.24
N SER A 351 -15.19 4.34 14.31
CA SER A 351 -15.27 2.93 13.89
C SER A 351 -15.45 2.73 12.37
N PHE A 352 -15.87 3.75 11.63
CA PHE A 352 -16.11 3.64 10.18
C PHE A 352 -14.80 3.54 9.39
N TYR A 353 -14.85 3.03 8.16
CA TYR A 353 -13.67 2.87 7.31
C TYR A 353 -13.03 4.24 6.98
N GLN A 354 -11.72 4.35 7.15
CA GLN A 354 -10.98 5.57 6.84
C GLN A 354 -9.77 5.30 5.96
N MET A 355 -9.45 6.26 5.11
CA MET A 355 -8.20 6.34 4.36
C MET A 355 -7.35 7.47 4.93
N TYR A 356 -6.16 7.15 5.44
CA TYR A 356 -5.20 8.16 5.88
C TYR A 356 -4.16 8.41 4.80
N LEU A 357 -3.94 9.67 4.41
CA LEU A 357 -2.89 10.08 3.48
C LEU A 357 -1.87 10.92 4.25
N TYR A 358 -0.69 10.36 4.51
CA TYR A 358 0.31 10.95 5.38
C TYR A 358 1.51 11.46 4.57
N GLY A 359 1.74 12.77 4.58
CA GLY A 359 2.74 13.48 3.77
C GLY A 359 3.98 13.97 4.52
N GLY A 360 4.31 13.41 5.67
CA GLY A 360 5.53 13.81 6.40
C GLY A 360 6.82 13.38 5.70
N CYS A 361 7.92 14.09 6.01
CA CYS A 361 9.27 13.81 5.48
C CYS A 361 9.79 12.42 5.85
N LEU A 362 9.35 11.90 6.99
CA LEU A 362 9.67 10.55 7.43
C LEU A 362 8.67 9.56 6.83
N GLY A 363 9.17 8.38 6.51
CA GLY A 363 8.36 7.32 5.90
C GLY A 363 7.23 6.78 6.79
N TYR A 364 6.46 5.84 6.24
CA TYR A 364 5.36 5.10 6.87
C TYR A 364 5.70 4.48 8.23
N GLU A 365 6.98 4.41 8.52
CA GLU A 365 7.62 3.87 9.68
C GLU A 365 7.30 4.55 11.04
N TYR A 366 6.73 5.77 11.06
CA TYR A 366 6.75 6.59 12.29
C TYR A 366 5.39 6.94 12.90
N TYR A 367 4.27 6.73 12.18
CA TYR A 367 2.96 7.27 12.58
C TYR A 367 1.79 6.31 12.45
N VAL A 368 2.02 5.11 11.93
CA VAL A 368 0.96 4.17 11.53
C VAL A 368 0.34 3.46 12.72
N LYS A 369 1.09 3.08 13.75
CA LYS A 369 0.57 2.23 14.83
C LYS A 369 -0.40 2.93 15.78
N PRO A 370 -0.22 4.17 16.26
CA PRO A 370 -1.22 4.78 17.13
C PRO A 370 -2.56 4.92 16.42
N ILE A 371 -2.53 5.13 15.10
CA ILE A 371 -3.71 5.14 14.23
C ILE A 371 -4.29 3.72 14.12
N VAL A 372 -3.48 2.71 13.73
CA VAL A 372 -3.93 1.31 13.61
C VAL A 372 -4.47 0.75 14.93
N GLU A 373 -3.80 1.01 16.05
CA GLU A 373 -4.27 0.61 17.39
C GLU A 373 -5.56 1.32 17.76
N GLY A 374 -5.65 2.63 17.51
CA GLY A 374 -6.86 3.40 17.72
C GLY A 374 -8.04 2.88 16.89
N LYS A 375 -7.77 2.40 15.68
CA LYS A 375 -8.73 1.79 14.74
C LYS A 375 -9.00 0.31 15.01
N GLY A 376 -8.22 -0.34 15.87
CA GLY A 376 -8.35 -1.77 16.17
C GLY A 376 -7.81 -2.71 15.09
N GLY A 377 -7.03 -2.21 14.13
CA GLY A 377 -6.48 -2.97 13.01
C GLY A 377 -6.73 -2.31 11.64
N PHE A 378 -6.39 -3.04 10.57
CA PHE A 378 -6.55 -2.57 9.17
C PHE A 378 -7.94 -2.84 8.57
N GLU A 379 -8.82 -3.58 9.24
CA GLU A 379 -10.15 -3.95 8.71
C GLU A 379 -10.99 -2.74 8.23
N ASN A 380 -10.83 -1.60 8.91
CA ASN A 380 -11.49 -0.33 8.62
C ASN A 380 -10.48 0.82 8.42
N LEU A 381 -9.30 0.51 7.91
CA LEU A 381 -8.22 1.47 7.76
C LEU A 381 -7.31 1.11 6.58
N ASP A 382 -7.20 2.04 5.63
CA ASP A 382 -6.11 2.06 4.66
C ASP A 382 -5.23 3.28 4.91
N MET A 383 -3.93 3.14 4.67
CA MET A 383 -2.97 4.22 4.89
C MET A 383 -2.02 4.38 3.71
N VAL A 384 -1.81 5.60 3.26
CA VAL A 384 -0.79 5.99 2.27
C VAL A 384 0.26 6.84 2.96
N SER A 385 1.52 6.54 2.72
CA SER A 385 2.65 7.21 3.36
C SER A 385 3.92 7.04 2.54
N SER A 386 4.91 7.89 2.79
CA SER A 386 6.20 7.84 2.11
C SER A 386 6.93 6.52 2.40
N VAL A 387 7.51 5.91 1.36
CA VAL A 387 8.36 4.70 1.47
C VAL A 387 9.83 5.09 1.49
N VAL A 388 10.18 6.14 0.75
CA VAL A 388 11.49 6.80 0.80
C VAL A 388 11.29 8.14 1.51
N GLU A 389 12.21 8.51 2.40
CA GLU A 389 12.18 9.82 3.06
C GLU A 389 12.27 10.94 2.02
N VAL A 390 11.17 11.65 1.81
CA VAL A 390 11.07 12.78 0.89
C VAL A 390 10.16 13.84 1.46
N THR A 391 10.42 15.10 1.12
CA THR A 391 9.45 16.16 1.36
C THR A 391 8.48 16.21 0.19
N ALA A 392 7.20 15.86 0.44
CA ALA A 392 6.12 15.98 -0.53
C ALA A 392 4.92 16.67 0.12
N THR A 393 4.52 17.81 -0.44
CA THR A 393 3.38 18.56 0.12
C THR A 393 2.06 17.88 -0.25
N ALA A 394 0.95 18.15 0.45
CA ALA A 394 -0.38 17.62 0.12
C ALA A 394 -0.83 17.97 -1.30
N ILE A 395 -0.25 19.01 -1.89
CA ILE A 395 -0.46 19.37 -3.29
C ILE A 395 0.02 18.25 -4.22
N ASP A 396 1.12 17.59 -3.88
CA ASP A 396 1.83 16.66 -4.75
C ASP A 396 1.37 15.21 -4.55
N PHE A 397 0.91 14.81 -3.36
CA PHE A 397 0.38 13.46 -3.12
C PHE A 397 -1.15 13.42 -2.93
N ALA A 398 -1.70 14.23 -2.02
CA ALA A 398 -3.12 14.12 -1.67
C ALA A 398 -4.03 14.64 -2.79
N GLY A 399 -3.62 15.70 -3.50
CA GLY A 399 -4.33 16.21 -4.67
C GLY A 399 -4.57 15.14 -5.74
N PRO A 400 -3.51 14.48 -6.28
CA PRO A 400 -3.66 13.39 -7.23
C PRO A 400 -4.47 12.19 -6.72
N ILE A 401 -4.26 11.75 -5.46
CA ILE A 401 -5.03 10.65 -4.86
C ILE A 401 -6.52 10.98 -4.84
N MET A 402 -6.89 12.14 -4.29
CA MET A 402 -8.29 12.56 -4.22
C MET A 402 -8.88 12.72 -5.62
N ALA A 403 -8.15 13.28 -6.58
CA ALA A 403 -8.62 13.39 -7.96
C ALA A 403 -8.93 12.02 -8.58
N LYS A 404 -8.08 11.01 -8.35
CA LYS A 404 -8.30 9.65 -8.86
C LYS A 404 -9.47 8.94 -8.17
N ILE A 405 -9.63 9.14 -6.85
CA ILE A 405 -10.80 8.66 -6.10
C ILE A 405 -12.09 9.29 -6.64
N PHE A 406 -12.11 10.62 -6.84
CA PHE A 406 -13.28 11.32 -7.38
C PHE A 406 -13.63 10.84 -8.79
N TRP A 407 -12.63 10.59 -9.64
CA TRP A 407 -12.84 9.97 -10.93
C TRP A 407 -13.45 8.57 -10.81
N ALA A 408 -13.01 7.76 -9.84
CA ALA A 408 -13.56 6.42 -9.62
C ALA A 408 -15.07 6.46 -9.29
N LEU A 409 -15.53 7.46 -8.53
CA LEU A 409 -16.96 7.63 -8.21
C LEU A 409 -17.84 7.76 -9.47
N GLU A 410 -17.34 8.40 -10.53
CA GLU A 410 -18.06 8.54 -11.81
C GLU A 410 -17.87 7.34 -12.75
N ASN A 411 -16.92 6.45 -12.45
CA ASN A 411 -16.49 5.38 -13.34
C ASN A 411 -16.73 3.99 -12.72
N GLY A 412 -17.73 3.87 -11.86
CA GLY A 412 -18.14 2.60 -11.25
C GLY A 412 -17.07 2.02 -10.33
N TYR A 413 -16.36 2.88 -9.59
CA TYR A 413 -15.33 2.53 -8.62
C TYR A 413 -14.10 1.82 -9.22
N LYS A 414 -13.87 1.97 -10.52
CA LYS A 414 -12.79 1.31 -11.27
C LYS A 414 -11.43 2.01 -11.16
N ALA A 415 -10.99 2.31 -9.94
CA ALA A 415 -9.62 2.73 -9.69
C ALA A 415 -9.03 1.87 -8.57
N SER A 416 -8.06 1.04 -8.93
CA SER A 416 -7.32 0.22 -7.96
C SER A 416 -6.33 1.07 -7.16
N TRP A 417 -5.81 0.53 -6.07
CA TRP A 417 -4.70 1.13 -5.33
C TRP A 417 -3.46 1.34 -6.22
N LYS A 418 -3.22 0.45 -7.18
CA LYS A 418 -2.17 0.63 -8.19
C LYS A 418 -2.41 1.88 -9.03
N ASP A 419 -3.64 2.08 -9.52
CA ASP A 419 -4.00 3.26 -10.31
C ASP A 419 -3.86 4.56 -9.50
N ILE A 420 -4.22 4.51 -8.22
CA ILE A 420 -4.09 5.63 -7.27
C ILE A 420 -2.62 5.97 -7.05
N LEU A 421 -1.77 4.99 -6.75
CA LEU A 421 -0.34 5.24 -6.50
C LEU A 421 0.39 5.73 -7.77
N VAL A 422 0.01 5.25 -8.96
CA VAL A 422 0.53 5.76 -10.24
C VAL A 422 0.19 7.24 -10.44
N SER A 423 -0.96 7.72 -9.95
CA SER A 423 -1.33 9.14 -10.06
C SER A 423 -0.41 10.05 -9.24
N VAL A 424 0.10 9.55 -8.12
CA VAL A 424 1.02 10.27 -7.21
C VAL A 424 2.44 10.27 -7.74
N ARG A 425 2.89 9.11 -8.27
CA ARG A 425 4.22 8.93 -8.88
C ARG A 425 4.63 10.08 -9.81
N ARG A 426 3.71 10.57 -10.62
CA ARG A 426 3.97 11.66 -11.59
C ARG A 426 4.38 12.98 -10.93
N SER A 427 3.97 13.19 -9.68
CA SER A 427 4.21 14.43 -8.94
C SER A 427 5.42 14.34 -8.01
N VAL A 428 5.67 13.17 -7.42
CA VAL A 428 6.68 13.01 -6.36
C VAL A 428 7.83 12.06 -6.71
N GLY A 429 7.77 11.38 -7.85
CA GLY A 429 8.77 10.42 -8.29
C GLY A 429 8.46 8.96 -7.94
N ASP A 430 9.34 8.07 -8.40
CA ASP A 430 9.17 6.62 -8.30
C ASP A 430 9.34 6.12 -6.86
N SER A 431 8.60 5.06 -6.51
CA SER A 431 8.69 4.36 -5.21
C SER A 431 8.58 5.25 -3.97
N THR A 432 8.00 6.44 -4.12
CA THR A 432 8.02 7.46 -3.08
C THR A 432 6.91 7.27 -2.06
N PHE A 433 5.75 6.77 -2.46
CA PHE A 433 4.61 6.45 -1.58
C PHE A 433 4.15 5.00 -1.77
N GLY A 434 3.72 4.39 -0.68
CA GLY A 434 3.12 3.05 -0.64
C GLY A 434 1.78 3.07 0.09
N ALA A 435 1.04 1.97 0.04
CA ALA A 435 -0.24 1.82 0.72
C ALA A 435 -0.25 0.58 1.64
N SER A 436 -0.66 0.78 2.89
CA SER A 436 -0.76 -0.25 3.94
C SER A 436 -2.23 -0.53 4.28
N GLY A 437 -2.52 -1.75 4.74
CA GLY A 437 -3.88 -2.21 5.03
C GLY A 437 -4.64 -2.76 3.83
N VAL A 438 -4.20 -2.38 2.62
CA VAL A 438 -4.95 -2.60 1.38
C VAL A 438 -5.07 -4.07 0.99
N ARG A 439 -4.09 -4.92 1.32
CA ARG A 439 -3.97 -6.30 0.81
C ARG A 439 -5.22 -7.15 1.07
N ASP A 440 -5.83 -6.94 2.23
CA ASP A 440 -6.96 -7.70 2.70
C ASP A 440 -8.31 -7.00 2.37
N ASN A 441 -8.29 -5.93 1.55
CA ASN A 441 -9.49 -5.27 1.07
C ASN A 441 -10.33 -6.19 0.21
N CYS A 442 -11.62 -6.18 0.51
CA CYS A 442 -12.58 -7.09 -0.05
C CYS A 442 -13.32 -6.50 -1.22
N PHE A 443 -13.40 -5.19 -1.37
CA PHE A 443 -14.12 -4.56 -2.46
C PHE A 443 -13.49 -4.86 -3.82
N SER A 444 -14.36 -5.05 -4.81
CA SER A 444 -14.04 -4.91 -6.22
C SER A 444 -15.23 -4.27 -6.96
N PRO A 445 -15.01 -3.59 -8.09
CA PRO A 445 -16.10 -3.05 -8.91
C PRO A 445 -17.14 -4.08 -9.37
N THR A 446 -16.78 -5.36 -9.36
CA THR A 446 -17.61 -6.48 -9.84
C THR A 446 -18.19 -7.35 -8.73
N GLY A 447 -17.84 -7.11 -7.46
CA GLY A 447 -18.25 -7.95 -6.34
C GLY A 447 -17.27 -7.88 -5.16
N THR A 448 -17.12 -8.97 -4.41
CA THR A 448 -16.18 -9.05 -3.29
C THR A 448 -15.07 -10.07 -3.56
N ARG A 449 -13.84 -9.71 -3.16
CA ARG A 449 -12.63 -10.52 -3.20
C ARG A 449 -12.50 -11.46 -1.99
N CYS A 450 -13.22 -11.14 -0.90
CA CYS A 450 -13.12 -11.88 0.36
C CYS A 450 -14.30 -12.83 0.60
N GLN A 451 -15.11 -13.12 -0.41
CA GLN A 451 -15.94 -14.32 -0.28
C GLN A 451 -14.99 -15.50 -0.07
N PRO A 452 -15.34 -16.44 0.82
CA PRO A 452 -14.54 -17.63 0.94
C PRO A 452 -14.49 -18.24 -0.46
N ALA A 453 -13.29 -18.46 -1.00
CA ALA A 453 -13.13 -19.58 -1.91
C ALA A 453 -13.87 -20.74 -1.25
N ILE A 454 -14.68 -21.49 -1.99
CA ILE A 454 -15.29 -22.71 -1.44
C ILE A 454 -14.13 -23.68 -1.15
N SER A 455 -13.45 -23.47 -0.04
CA SER A 455 -12.28 -24.19 0.43
C SER A 455 -12.72 -24.88 1.71
N ASP A 456 -13.48 -25.96 1.50
CA ASP A 456 -13.45 -27.21 2.26
C ASP A 456 -14.81 -27.92 2.12
N PRO A 457 -14.91 -28.98 1.30
CA PRO A 457 -16.13 -29.82 1.22
C PRO A 457 -16.52 -30.50 2.54
N SER A 458 -15.71 -30.39 3.60
CA SER A 458 -15.93 -31.05 4.89
C SER A 458 -16.46 -30.15 6.02
N MET A 459 -16.72 -28.86 5.76
CA MET A 459 -17.38 -27.98 6.74
C MET A 459 -18.91 -28.07 6.65
N PRO A 460 -19.61 -28.56 7.69
CA PRO A 460 -21.06 -28.66 7.68
C PRO A 460 -21.67 -27.31 8.06
N GLY A 461 -22.20 -26.56 7.08
CA GLY A 461 -22.90 -25.31 7.39
C GLY A 461 -23.29 -24.37 6.26
N VAL A 462 -23.26 -24.78 4.98
CA VAL A 462 -23.70 -23.95 3.85
C VAL A 462 -24.71 -24.75 3.02
N GLY A 463 -25.79 -24.10 2.56
CA GLY A 463 -26.82 -24.75 1.74
C GLY A 463 -26.24 -25.53 0.56
N GLU A 464 -26.94 -26.58 0.12
CA GLU A 464 -26.50 -27.44 -0.98
C GLU A 464 -26.11 -26.61 -2.22
N ALA A 465 -24.81 -26.54 -2.53
CA ALA A 465 -24.31 -25.97 -3.78
C ALA A 465 -24.22 -27.08 -4.84
N THR A 466 -24.76 -26.81 -6.02
CA THR A 466 -24.73 -27.75 -7.15
C THR A 466 -23.71 -27.30 -8.19
N ARG A 467 -22.90 -28.22 -8.70
CA ARG A 467 -21.82 -27.95 -9.65
C ARG A 467 -22.16 -28.52 -11.02
N TYR A 468 -21.89 -27.73 -12.06
CA TYR A 468 -22.04 -28.12 -13.46
C TYR A 468 -20.76 -27.71 -14.19
N GLU A 469 -20.18 -28.59 -14.99
CA GLU A 469 -18.89 -28.34 -15.62
C GLU A 469 -18.93 -28.50 -17.14
N SER A 470 -18.04 -27.76 -17.81
CA SER A 470 -17.69 -27.97 -19.20
C SER A 470 -16.17 -28.12 -19.28
N THR A 471 -15.72 -29.32 -19.59
CA THR A 471 -14.29 -29.67 -19.74
C THR A 471 -13.85 -29.72 -21.20
N THR A 472 -14.71 -29.23 -22.12
CA THR A 472 -14.41 -29.19 -23.55
C THR A 472 -13.46 -28.05 -23.84
N ALA A 473 -12.24 -28.37 -24.26
CA ALA A 473 -11.29 -27.37 -24.72
C ALA A 473 -11.78 -26.70 -26.02
N LEU A 474 -11.84 -25.38 -26.04
CA LEU A 474 -12.34 -24.60 -27.17
C LEU A 474 -11.38 -23.47 -27.53
N PRO A 475 -10.99 -23.31 -28.81
CA PRO A 475 -10.11 -22.22 -29.23
C PRO A 475 -10.82 -20.88 -29.06
N ILE A 476 -10.08 -19.88 -28.59
CA ILE A 476 -10.54 -18.50 -28.50
C ILE A 476 -10.21 -17.82 -29.84
N PRO A 477 -11.20 -17.30 -30.59
CA PRO A 477 -10.92 -16.62 -31.86
C PRO A 477 -10.22 -15.27 -31.63
N ASP A 478 -9.01 -15.14 -32.18
CA ASP A 478 -8.15 -13.92 -32.15
C ASP A 478 -8.83 -12.71 -32.81
N ASN A 479 -8.68 -11.53 -32.20
CA ASN A 479 -9.22 -10.23 -32.62
C ASN A 479 -10.67 -10.28 -33.12
N ASN A 480 -11.52 -11.04 -32.44
CA ASN A 480 -12.85 -11.35 -32.94
C ASN A 480 -13.95 -10.94 -31.95
N ARG A 481 -14.66 -9.88 -32.34
CA ARG A 481 -15.78 -9.30 -31.57
C ARG A 481 -16.99 -10.23 -31.37
N THR A 482 -17.11 -11.31 -32.13
CA THR A 482 -18.14 -12.33 -31.88
C THR A 482 -17.77 -13.25 -30.73
N GLY A 483 -16.48 -13.60 -30.61
CA GLY A 483 -15.91 -14.39 -29.53
C GLY A 483 -16.34 -15.86 -29.51
N LEU A 484 -15.85 -16.57 -28.51
CA LEU A 484 -16.25 -17.92 -28.15
C LEU A 484 -17.52 -17.89 -27.27
N ARG A 485 -18.40 -18.87 -27.47
CA ARG A 485 -19.53 -19.17 -26.57
C ARG A 485 -19.46 -20.63 -26.13
N SER A 486 -19.41 -20.87 -24.83
CA SER A 486 -19.54 -22.20 -24.22
C SER A 486 -20.82 -22.24 -23.38
N VAL A 487 -21.59 -23.32 -23.49
CA VAL A 487 -22.90 -23.44 -22.81
C VAL A 487 -22.88 -24.62 -21.84
N ILE A 488 -23.39 -24.39 -20.64
CA ILE A 488 -23.77 -25.41 -19.67
C ILE A 488 -25.29 -25.37 -19.53
N ASN A 489 -25.96 -26.52 -19.71
CA ASN A 489 -27.39 -26.64 -19.48
C ASN A 489 -27.65 -27.12 -18.05
N VAL A 490 -28.44 -26.36 -17.29
CA VAL A 490 -28.84 -26.69 -15.92
C VAL A 490 -30.27 -27.24 -15.95
N PRO A 491 -30.49 -28.54 -15.67
CA PRO A 491 -31.81 -29.17 -15.78
C PRO A 491 -32.72 -28.85 -14.59
N GLU A 492 -32.14 -28.52 -13.43
CA GLU A 492 -32.87 -28.28 -12.20
C GLU A 492 -33.28 -26.81 -12.06
N THR A 493 -34.50 -26.60 -11.55
CA THR A 493 -35.07 -25.27 -11.35
C THR A 493 -35.22 -25.00 -9.86
N PHE A 494 -34.48 -24.01 -9.36
CA PHE A 494 -34.56 -23.45 -8.02
C PHE A 494 -34.23 -21.94 -8.08
N SER A 495 -34.46 -21.24 -6.96
CA SER A 495 -34.06 -19.84 -6.82
C SER A 495 -32.58 -19.78 -6.46
N VAL A 496 -31.77 -19.13 -7.28
CA VAL A 496 -30.33 -19.00 -7.08
C VAL A 496 -30.04 -18.03 -5.93
N ALA A 497 -29.30 -18.48 -4.92
CA ALA A 497 -28.80 -17.63 -3.83
C ALA A 497 -27.48 -16.97 -4.20
N ASN A 498 -26.54 -17.75 -4.74
CA ASN A 498 -25.23 -17.29 -5.20
C ASN A 498 -24.78 -18.07 -6.46
N VAL A 499 -23.85 -17.48 -7.21
CA VAL A 499 -23.24 -18.06 -8.40
C VAL A 499 -21.73 -17.89 -8.29
N ALA A 500 -20.99 -18.96 -8.50
CA ALA A 500 -19.55 -18.89 -8.74
C ALA A 500 -19.23 -19.51 -10.11
N VAL A 501 -18.17 -19.01 -10.74
CA VAL A 501 -17.62 -19.55 -11.98
C VAL A 501 -16.13 -19.80 -11.80
N GLU A 502 -15.71 -21.03 -12.01
CA GLU A 502 -14.30 -21.39 -12.13
C GLU A 502 -13.95 -21.40 -13.61
N VAL A 503 -12.88 -20.71 -14.02
CA VAL A 503 -12.45 -20.63 -15.42
C VAL A 503 -10.99 -21.02 -15.53
N LYS A 504 -10.69 -21.87 -16.50
CA LYS A 504 -9.33 -22.22 -16.90
C LYS A 504 -9.09 -21.90 -18.36
N VAL A 505 -8.22 -20.94 -18.64
CA VAL A 505 -7.90 -20.42 -19.97
C VAL A 505 -6.39 -20.37 -20.11
N ALA A 506 -5.87 -20.97 -21.19
CA ALA A 506 -4.50 -20.75 -21.64
C ALA A 506 -4.49 -19.60 -22.65
N HIS A 507 -3.70 -18.55 -22.41
CA HIS A 507 -3.52 -17.39 -23.30
C HIS A 507 -2.15 -16.77 -23.02
N SER A 508 -1.45 -16.24 -24.01
CA SER A 508 -0.17 -15.53 -23.81
C SER A 508 -0.34 -14.11 -23.25
N TRP A 509 -1.56 -13.57 -23.30
CA TRP A 509 -1.87 -12.24 -22.78
C TRP A 509 -3.30 -12.16 -22.22
N ALA A 510 -3.46 -12.36 -20.91
CA ALA A 510 -4.79 -12.36 -20.28
C ALA A 510 -5.49 -10.98 -20.37
N GLY A 511 -4.72 -9.90 -20.51
CA GLY A 511 -5.19 -8.52 -20.73
C GLY A 511 -6.04 -8.33 -21.98
N ASP A 512 -5.99 -9.24 -22.95
CA ASP A 512 -6.78 -9.11 -24.18
C ASP A 512 -8.17 -9.72 -24.06
N LEU A 513 -8.40 -10.49 -22.99
CA LEU A 513 -9.62 -11.25 -22.81
C LEU A 513 -10.73 -10.42 -22.18
N TYR A 514 -11.95 -10.65 -22.68
CA TYR A 514 -13.20 -10.29 -22.02
C TYR A 514 -13.99 -11.56 -21.77
N ILE A 515 -14.38 -11.80 -20.52
CA ILE A 515 -15.14 -12.99 -20.12
C ILE A 515 -16.42 -12.55 -19.39
N ALA A 516 -17.57 -13.10 -19.79
CA ALA A 516 -18.85 -12.84 -19.14
C ALA A 516 -19.74 -14.09 -19.09
N LEU A 517 -20.55 -14.19 -18.04
CA LEU A 517 -21.61 -15.19 -17.91
C LEU A 517 -22.96 -14.58 -18.26
N GLU A 518 -23.74 -15.28 -19.07
CA GLU A 518 -25.09 -14.89 -19.51
C GLU A 518 -26.11 -15.98 -19.11
N HIS A 519 -27.19 -15.59 -18.45
CA HIS A 519 -28.31 -16.48 -18.13
C HIS A 519 -29.62 -15.70 -17.94
N GLY A 520 -30.73 -16.21 -18.49
CA GLY A 520 -32.05 -15.62 -18.29
C GLY A 520 -32.19 -14.15 -18.69
N GLY A 521 -31.40 -13.69 -19.68
CA GLY A 521 -31.34 -12.29 -20.11
C GLY A 521 -30.48 -11.38 -19.22
N LYS A 522 -29.89 -11.90 -18.14
CA LYS A 522 -28.88 -11.21 -17.33
C LYS A 522 -27.48 -11.53 -17.80
N LYS A 523 -26.55 -10.63 -17.50
CA LYS A 523 -25.13 -10.76 -17.81
C LYS A 523 -24.30 -10.27 -16.63
N ALA A 524 -23.30 -11.05 -16.23
CA ALA A 524 -22.25 -10.63 -15.30
C ALA A 524 -20.89 -10.72 -15.97
N ILE A 525 -20.02 -9.75 -15.71
CA ILE A 525 -18.66 -9.72 -16.23
C ILE A 525 -17.78 -10.47 -15.25
N ILE A 526 -17.02 -11.45 -15.75
CA ILE A 526 -16.06 -12.25 -14.99
C ILE A 526 -14.66 -11.62 -15.08
N TRP A 527 -14.28 -11.18 -16.29
CA TRP A 527 -12.96 -10.64 -16.59
C TRP A 527 -13.09 -9.59 -17.68
N ASN A 528 -12.41 -8.45 -17.56
CA ASN A 528 -12.53 -7.36 -18.52
C ASN A 528 -11.20 -6.69 -18.78
N HIS A 529 -10.40 -7.30 -19.65
CA HIS A 529 -9.09 -6.81 -20.06
C HIS A 529 -8.15 -6.60 -18.85
N GLU A 530 -8.22 -7.52 -17.90
CA GLU A 530 -7.44 -7.53 -16.66
C GLU A 530 -6.21 -8.44 -16.82
N GLY A 531 -5.25 -8.38 -15.89
CA GLY A 531 -4.07 -9.27 -15.90
C GLY A 531 -2.89 -8.81 -16.76
N ASP A 532 -3.06 -7.81 -17.64
CA ASP A 532 -1.98 -7.26 -18.49
C ASP A 532 -1.22 -8.39 -19.22
N SER A 533 0.12 -8.43 -19.15
CA SER A 533 0.97 -9.46 -19.77
C SER A 533 0.98 -10.82 -19.05
N GLN A 534 -0.06 -11.14 -18.28
CA GLN A 534 -0.18 -12.42 -17.58
C GLN A 534 -0.47 -13.56 -18.57
N ASP A 535 0.19 -14.70 -18.38
CA ASP A 535 -0.15 -15.95 -19.05
C ASP A 535 -1.40 -16.58 -18.41
N GLY A 536 -2.47 -16.68 -19.19
CA GLY A 536 -3.67 -17.44 -18.88
C GLY A 536 -4.47 -16.96 -17.66
N ILE A 537 -5.53 -17.72 -17.36
CA ILE A 537 -6.42 -17.51 -16.21
C ILE A 537 -6.73 -18.89 -15.63
N ASP A 538 -6.46 -19.09 -14.35
CA ASP A 538 -6.90 -20.26 -13.58
C ASP A 538 -7.43 -19.75 -12.23
N ALA A 539 -8.72 -19.46 -12.20
CA ALA A 539 -9.33 -18.70 -11.11
C ALA A 539 -10.82 -19.01 -10.91
N SER A 540 -11.31 -18.77 -9.70
CA SER A 540 -12.72 -18.83 -9.33
C SER A 540 -13.25 -17.43 -9.07
N PHE A 541 -14.46 -17.15 -9.55
CA PHE A 541 -15.10 -15.84 -9.51
C PHE A 541 -16.51 -15.96 -8.95
N ASP A 542 -16.80 -15.29 -7.85
CA ASP A 542 -18.16 -15.16 -7.34
C ASP A 542 -18.88 -14.02 -8.05
N LEU A 543 -20.07 -14.30 -8.59
CA LEU A 543 -20.80 -13.39 -9.44
C LEU A 543 -22.05 -12.85 -8.75
N GLY A 544 -22.05 -11.53 -8.55
CA GLY A 544 -23.26 -10.77 -8.22
C GLY A 544 -24.24 -10.70 -9.39
N GLY A 545 -25.51 -10.39 -9.09
CA GLY A 545 -26.52 -10.06 -10.11
C GLY A 545 -27.44 -11.21 -10.55
N PHE A 546 -27.10 -12.46 -10.23
CA PHE A 546 -27.97 -13.63 -10.47
C PHE A 546 -28.79 -14.06 -9.25
N ALA A 547 -28.67 -13.39 -8.10
CA ALA A 547 -29.52 -13.66 -6.95
C ALA A 547 -31.02 -13.55 -7.33
N ASN A 548 -31.81 -14.49 -6.82
CA ASN A 548 -33.25 -14.65 -7.08
C ASN A 548 -33.61 -14.91 -8.56
N THR A 549 -32.65 -15.31 -9.42
CA THR A 549 -33.01 -15.89 -10.73
C THR A 549 -33.35 -17.36 -10.59
N THR A 550 -34.13 -17.87 -11.54
CA THR A 550 -34.31 -19.30 -11.72
C THR A 550 -32.99 -19.92 -12.21
N SER A 551 -32.57 -21.07 -11.68
CA SER A 551 -31.34 -21.77 -12.09
C SER A 551 -31.46 -22.50 -13.43
N GLY A 552 -32.67 -22.94 -13.79
CA GLY A 552 -32.91 -23.84 -14.91
C GLY A 552 -32.71 -23.18 -16.28
N GLY A 553 -32.04 -23.89 -17.18
CA GLY A 553 -31.80 -23.47 -18.56
C GLY A 553 -30.32 -23.27 -18.89
N ASP A 554 -30.07 -22.56 -19.98
CA ASP A 554 -28.73 -22.39 -20.52
C ASP A 554 -27.97 -21.27 -19.79
N TRP A 555 -26.78 -21.61 -19.30
CA TRP A 555 -25.78 -20.67 -18.80
C TRP A 555 -24.66 -20.59 -19.83
N THR A 556 -24.44 -19.41 -20.38
CA THR A 556 -23.49 -19.20 -21.47
C THR A 556 -22.29 -18.41 -20.98
N LEU A 557 -21.11 -19.02 -21.02
CA LEU A 557 -19.84 -18.33 -20.87
C LEU A 557 -19.43 -17.75 -22.23
N ARG A 558 -19.25 -16.44 -22.29
CA ARG A 558 -18.80 -15.71 -23.47
C ARG A 558 -17.37 -15.22 -23.24
N LEU A 559 -16.46 -15.63 -24.11
CA LEU A 559 -15.08 -15.15 -24.17
C LEU A 559 -14.84 -14.37 -25.45
N LEU A 560 -14.13 -13.24 -25.36
CA LEU A 560 -13.64 -12.51 -26.52
C LEU A 560 -12.16 -12.23 -26.34
N ASP A 561 -11.41 -12.32 -27.42
CA ASP A 561 -10.12 -11.68 -27.58
C ASP A 561 -10.31 -10.46 -28.50
N ASN A 562 -9.93 -9.28 -28.02
CA ASN A 562 -10.06 -8.01 -28.76
C ASN A 562 -8.70 -7.42 -29.21
N ALA A 563 -7.60 -8.13 -28.99
CA ALA A 563 -6.30 -7.80 -29.58
C ALA A 563 -5.96 -8.80 -30.69
N ALA A 564 -4.90 -8.53 -31.45
CA ALA A 564 -4.40 -9.42 -32.50
C ALA A 564 -3.10 -10.07 -32.02
N GLU A 565 -2.72 -11.19 -32.64
CA GLU A 565 -1.43 -11.91 -32.49
C GLU A 565 -1.41 -12.94 -31.36
N ASP A 566 -2.01 -12.63 -30.21
CA ASP A 566 -2.14 -13.57 -29.10
C ASP A 566 -3.29 -14.55 -29.36
N VAL A 567 -3.07 -15.83 -29.08
CA VAL A 567 -4.08 -16.89 -29.28
C VAL A 567 -4.17 -17.74 -28.02
N GLY A 568 -5.37 -18.22 -27.72
CA GLY A 568 -5.54 -19.11 -26.58
C GLY A 568 -6.70 -20.07 -26.69
N THR A 569 -6.90 -20.79 -25.59
CA THR A 569 -7.85 -21.89 -25.47
C THR A 569 -8.56 -21.79 -24.12
N LEU A 570 -9.89 -21.81 -24.13
CA LEU A 570 -10.66 -22.14 -22.94
C LEU A 570 -10.44 -23.64 -22.69
N GLU A 571 -9.76 -24.01 -21.61
CA GLU A 571 -9.54 -25.40 -21.24
C GLU A 571 -10.76 -26.01 -20.56
N GLY A 572 -11.49 -25.19 -19.79
CA GLY A 572 -12.74 -25.59 -19.17
C GLY A 572 -13.29 -24.52 -18.23
N TRP A 573 -14.53 -24.71 -17.79
CA TRP A 573 -15.14 -23.89 -16.74
C TRP A 573 -16.20 -24.66 -15.95
N THR A 574 -16.37 -24.27 -14.69
CA THR A 574 -17.37 -24.81 -13.77
C THR A 574 -18.34 -23.72 -13.37
N LEU A 575 -19.63 -23.99 -13.45
CA LEU A 575 -20.69 -23.21 -12.83
C LEU A 575 -21.07 -23.83 -11.48
N VAL A 576 -21.04 -23.02 -10.44
CA VAL A 576 -21.46 -23.41 -9.08
C VAL A 576 -22.67 -22.57 -8.68
N LEU A 577 -23.77 -23.23 -8.32
CA LEU A 577 -25.03 -22.57 -7.95
C LEU A 577 -25.42 -22.94 -6.52
N GLY A 578 -25.54 -21.96 -5.63
CA GLY A 578 -26.08 -22.15 -4.28
C GLY A 578 -27.60 -21.94 -4.20
N ARG A 579 -28.21 -22.62 -3.22
CA ARG A 579 -29.65 -22.60 -2.90
C ARG A 579 -29.96 -21.83 -1.63
#